data_AF-A0A2Z3GPH3-F1
#
_entry.id   AF-A0A2Z3GPH3-F1
#
_cell.length_a   1.000
_cell.length_b   1.000
_cell.length_c   1.000
_cell.angle_alpha   90.00
_cell.angle_beta   90.00
_cell.angle_gamma   90.00
#
_symmetry.space_group_name_H-M   'P 1'
#
loop_
_entity.id
_entity.type
_entity.pdbx_description
1 polymer ?
#
loop_
_entity_poly.entity_id
_entity_poly.type
_entity_poly.pdbx_seq_one_letter_code
_entity_poly.pdbx_strand_id
1 'polypeptide(L)'
;MRSLLRQLREAFPDAPLPPRPITEHRCPECDAADVLLGGQPWPEVAAGFPRECHHAFPLLTPAAQRYYLPAFMLSAFGSNGMQVDSLEAALTGGEFAPQSFTQDQRSAIGRWVVEYWGSWMGWEEPPPQLAAWWAEAGGSRAEPGNAG
;
A
#
# COMPACT_ATOMS: atom_id res chain seq x y z
N MET A 1 -5.98 15.11 -0.88
CA MET A 1 -6.24 14.67 0.52
C MET A 1 -7.69 14.28 0.88
N ARG A 2 -8.64 15.19 1.21
CA ARG A 2 -9.99 14.76 1.69
C ARG A 2 -10.75 13.85 0.71
N SER A 3 -10.59 14.09 -0.59
CA SER A 3 -11.18 13.25 -1.63
C SER A 3 -10.50 11.88 -1.76
N LEU A 4 -9.20 11.77 -1.47
CA LEU A 4 -8.45 10.52 -1.55
C LEU A 4 -8.79 9.59 -0.38
N LEU A 5 -8.86 10.14 0.85
CA LEU A 5 -9.28 9.39 2.04
C LEU A 5 -10.67 8.75 1.84
N ARG A 6 -11.63 9.54 1.31
CA ARG A 6 -12.97 9.04 1.01
C ARG A 6 -12.92 7.88 0.01
N GLN A 7 -12.16 8.05 -1.08
CA GLN A 7 -12.04 7.02 -2.10
C GLN A 7 -11.36 5.74 -1.58
N LEU A 8 -10.33 5.86 -0.72
CA LEU A 8 -9.70 4.71 -0.08
C LEU A 8 -10.69 3.97 0.83
N ARG A 9 -11.54 4.68 1.59
CA ARG A 9 -12.60 4.05 2.40
C ARG A 9 -13.66 3.35 1.57
N GLU A 10 -14.05 3.94 0.44
CA GLU A 10 -15.02 3.32 -0.47
C GLU A 10 -14.44 2.06 -1.15
N ALA A 11 -13.14 2.07 -1.48
CA ALA A 11 -12.49 0.97 -2.20
C ALA A 11 -11.95 -0.16 -1.29
N PHE A 12 -11.57 0.15 -0.05
CA PHE A 12 -10.98 -0.81 0.90
C PHE A 12 -11.89 -0.98 2.11
N PRO A 13 -12.63 -2.11 2.21
CA PRO A 13 -13.48 -2.37 3.36
C PRO A 13 -12.65 -2.48 4.64
N ASP A 14 -13.23 -2.09 5.76
CA ASP A 14 -12.63 -2.21 7.10
C ASP A 14 -12.85 -3.59 7.74
N ALA A 15 -13.56 -4.51 7.06
CA ALA A 15 -13.80 -5.87 7.50
C ALA A 15 -13.87 -6.87 6.31
N PRO A 16 -13.63 -8.18 6.55
CA PRO A 16 -13.18 -8.77 7.81
C PRO A 16 -11.70 -8.44 8.09
N LEU A 17 -11.34 -8.47 9.38
CA LEU A 17 -9.93 -8.34 9.80
C LEU A 17 -9.11 -9.54 9.30
N PRO A 18 -7.83 -9.35 8.95
CA PRO A 18 -6.96 -10.46 8.56
C PRO A 18 -6.75 -11.40 9.77
N PRO A 19 -6.56 -12.71 9.52
CA PRO A 19 -6.26 -13.65 10.59
C PRO A 19 -4.93 -13.29 11.27
N ARG A 20 -4.82 -13.61 12.57
CA ARG A 20 -3.58 -13.44 13.33
C ARG A 20 -2.78 -14.76 13.35
N PRO A 21 -1.43 -14.70 13.37
CA PRO A 21 -0.61 -13.49 13.31
C PRO A 21 -0.66 -12.82 11.92
N ILE A 22 -0.53 -11.50 11.90
CA ILE A 22 -0.51 -10.74 10.63
C ILE A 22 0.86 -10.72 9.95
N THR A 23 1.89 -11.29 10.57
CA THR A 23 3.28 -11.41 10.08
C THR A 23 3.67 -12.88 9.90
N GLU A 24 4.62 -13.16 9.00
CA GLU A 24 5.03 -14.54 8.67
C GLU A 24 6.07 -15.13 9.64
N HIS A 25 6.86 -14.27 10.29
CA HIS A 25 7.98 -14.65 11.14
C HIS A 25 7.77 -14.22 12.59
N ARG A 26 8.56 -14.80 13.50
CA ARG A 26 8.60 -14.43 14.92
C ARG A 26 9.95 -13.79 15.24
N CYS A 27 9.99 -12.48 15.16
CA CYS A 27 11.09 -11.64 15.61
C CYS A 27 10.51 -10.40 16.31
N PRO A 28 11.31 -9.64 17.09
CA PRO A 28 10.82 -8.49 17.83
C PRO A 28 10.00 -7.49 16.98
N GLU A 29 10.43 -7.23 15.74
CA GLU A 29 9.74 -6.33 14.80
C GLU A 29 8.42 -6.92 14.30
N CYS A 30 8.39 -8.22 13.96
CA CYS A 30 7.17 -8.90 13.53
C CYS A 30 6.14 -9.01 14.65
N ASP A 31 6.59 -9.27 15.87
CA ASP A 31 5.73 -9.35 17.05
C ASP A 31 5.21 -7.95 17.43
N ALA A 32 6.05 -6.91 17.33
CA ALA A 32 5.61 -5.52 17.51
C ALA A 32 4.54 -5.12 16.48
N ALA A 33 4.73 -5.46 15.20
CA ALA A 33 3.74 -5.20 14.16
C ALA A 33 2.41 -5.92 14.43
N ASP A 34 2.44 -7.19 14.84
CA ASP A 34 1.21 -7.93 15.18
C ASP A 34 0.52 -7.38 16.44
N VAL A 35 1.25 -6.85 17.41
CA VAL A 35 0.69 -6.18 18.58
C VAL A 35 0.05 -4.83 18.21
N LEU A 36 0.74 -4.02 17.41
CA LEU A 36 0.33 -2.64 17.11
C LEU A 36 -0.77 -2.56 16.04
N LEU A 37 -0.74 -3.46 15.06
CA LEU A 37 -1.68 -3.46 13.94
C LEU A 37 -2.71 -4.59 14.07
N GLY A 38 -2.30 -5.77 14.56
CA GLY A 38 -3.11 -6.99 14.50
C GLY A 38 -4.44 -6.88 15.25
N GLY A 39 -5.54 -7.09 14.50
CA GLY A 39 -6.90 -7.00 15.03
C GLY A 39 -7.46 -5.58 15.10
N GLN A 40 -6.70 -4.57 14.67
CA GLN A 40 -7.16 -3.19 14.57
C GLN A 40 -7.73 -2.91 13.16
N PRO A 41 -8.84 -2.17 13.04
CA PRO A 41 -9.32 -1.69 11.76
C PRO A 41 -8.31 -0.75 11.10
N TRP A 42 -8.08 -0.90 9.79
CA TRP A 42 -7.12 -0.04 9.09
C TRP A 42 -7.42 1.47 9.21
N PRO A 43 -8.68 1.97 9.25
CA PRO A 43 -8.94 3.40 9.38
C PRO A 43 -8.50 3.97 10.73
N GLU A 44 -8.53 3.15 11.79
CA GLU A 44 -8.09 3.53 13.13
C GLU A 44 -6.56 3.58 13.19
N VAL A 45 -5.90 2.55 12.63
CA VAL A 45 -4.44 2.52 12.46
C VAL A 45 -3.96 3.73 11.66
N ALA A 46 -4.64 4.10 10.57
CA ALA A 46 -4.23 5.22 9.71
C ALA A 46 -4.19 6.57 10.45
N ALA A 47 -5.09 6.80 11.41
CA ALA A 47 -5.18 8.07 12.14
C ALA A 47 -4.02 8.29 13.11
N GLY A 48 -3.41 7.22 13.60
CA GLY A 48 -2.31 7.24 14.57
C GLY A 48 -1.23 6.24 14.19
N PHE A 49 -0.86 6.19 12.89
CA PHE A 49 -0.02 5.13 12.35
C PHE A 49 1.27 4.98 13.16
N PRO A 50 1.54 3.80 13.75
CA PRO A 50 2.70 3.64 14.62
C PRO A 50 3.98 3.91 13.85
N ARG A 51 4.79 4.84 14.35
CA ARG A 51 6.06 5.20 13.71
C ARG A 51 6.98 4.00 13.62
N GLU A 52 6.87 3.05 14.54
CA GLU A 52 7.66 1.82 14.58
C GLU A 52 7.25 0.82 13.49
N CYS A 53 6.11 0.99 12.83
CA CYS A 53 5.59 0.02 11.86
C CYS A 53 5.85 0.38 10.39
N HIS A 54 6.54 1.48 10.08
CA HIS A 54 6.74 1.90 8.68
C HIS A 54 7.48 0.87 7.82
N HIS A 55 8.47 0.19 8.40
CA HIS A 55 9.25 -0.87 7.75
C HIS A 55 8.59 -2.26 7.89
N ALA A 56 7.44 -2.35 8.56
CA ALA A 56 6.77 -3.62 8.81
C ALA A 56 5.95 -4.11 7.60
N PHE A 57 5.69 -3.25 6.60
CA PHE A 57 4.90 -3.62 5.42
C PHE A 57 5.36 -4.92 4.72
N PRO A 58 6.66 -5.10 4.38
CA PRO A 58 7.16 -6.34 3.79
C PRO A 58 7.14 -7.53 4.75
N LEU A 59 6.97 -7.31 6.06
CA LEU A 59 6.91 -8.37 7.07
C LEU A 59 5.49 -8.94 7.24
N LEU A 60 4.48 -8.23 6.73
CA LEU A 60 3.09 -8.64 6.81
C LEU A 60 2.81 -9.82 5.88
N THR A 61 1.91 -10.71 6.29
CA THR A 61 1.33 -11.74 5.40
C THR A 61 0.64 -11.07 4.21
N PRO A 62 0.48 -11.74 3.05
CA PRO A 62 -0.20 -11.18 1.89
C PRO A 62 -1.62 -10.68 2.18
N ALA A 63 -2.35 -11.37 3.07
CA ALA A 63 -3.70 -10.95 3.49
C ALA A 63 -3.65 -9.65 4.30
N ALA A 64 -2.71 -9.54 5.24
CA ALA A 64 -2.52 -8.35 6.05
C ALA A 64 -1.98 -7.16 5.23
N GLN A 65 -1.07 -7.40 4.29
CA GLN A 65 -0.60 -6.38 3.35
C GLN A 65 -1.76 -5.73 2.60
N ARG A 66 -2.64 -6.55 1.99
CA ARG A 66 -3.82 -6.03 1.27
C ARG A 66 -4.79 -5.27 2.17
N TYR A 67 -4.99 -5.75 3.40
CA TYR A 67 -5.90 -5.13 4.36
C TYR A 67 -5.37 -3.77 4.88
N TYR A 68 -4.08 -3.70 5.26
CA TYR A 68 -3.48 -2.50 5.85
C TYR A 68 -2.90 -1.53 4.82
N LEU A 69 -2.78 -1.91 3.55
CA LEU A 69 -2.31 -1.05 2.44
C LEU A 69 -2.85 0.40 2.49
N PRO A 70 -4.17 0.66 2.60
CA PRO A 70 -4.69 2.04 2.68
C PRO A 70 -4.17 2.81 3.91
N ALA A 71 -3.89 2.16 5.04
CA ALA A 71 -3.32 2.82 6.20
C ALA A 71 -1.86 3.25 5.97
N PHE A 72 -1.05 2.38 5.35
CA PHE A 72 0.33 2.71 4.95
C PHE A 72 0.35 3.83 3.89
N MET A 73 -0.56 3.79 2.92
CA MET A 73 -0.73 4.84 1.91
C MET A 73 -1.05 6.20 2.55
N LEU A 74 -1.95 6.24 3.54
CA LEU A 74 -2.28 7.49 4.22
C LEU A 74 -1.13 7.99 5.12
N SER A 75 -0.43 7.10 5.81
CA SER A 75 0.68 7.48 6.67
C SER A 75 1.86 8.06 5.88
N ALA A 76 2.06 7.62 4.64
CA ALA A 76 3.07 8.15 3.72
C ALA A 76 2.95 9.67 3.45
N PHE A 77 1.74 10.25 3.54
CA PHE A 77 1.57 11.70 3.39
C PHE A 77 2.03 12.51 4.62
N GLY A 78 2.05 11.90 5.81
CA GLY A 78 2.35 12.59 7.08
C GLY A 78 3.81 12.47 7.53
N SER A 79 4.61 11.62 6.90
CA SER A 79 5.87 11.10 7.44
C SER A 79 7.14 11.83 6.97
N ASN A 80 7.00 12.96 6.29
CA ASN A 80 8.11 13.63 5.60
C ASN A 80 8.87 12.69 4.62
N GLY A 81 8.18 11.72 4.00
CA GLY A 81 8.74 10.92 2.90
C GLY A 81 9.66 9.78 3.34
N MET A 82 10.15 9.80 4.58
CA MET A 82 11.09 8.79 5.11
C MET A 82 10.47 7.41 5.37
N GLN A 83 9.16 7.23 5.18
CA GLN A 83 8.45 5.99 5.55
C GLN A 83 7.91 5.23 4.34
N VAL A 84 8.36 5.57 3.12
CA VAL A 84 7.66 5.15 1.90
C VAL A 84 8.48 4.22 1.03
N ASP A 85 9.80 4.11 1.22
CA ASP A 85 10.66 3.25 0.40
C ASP A 85 10.14 1.80 0.29
N SER A 86 9.70 1.20 1.40
CA SER A 86 9.15 -0.16 1.40
C SER A 86 7.78 -0.26 0.73
N LEU A 87 6.91 0.73 0.90
CA LEU A 87 5.61 0.77 0.25
C LEU A 87 5.74 1.03 -1.26
N GLU A 88 6.64 1.93 -1.63
CA GLU A 88 7.00 2.25 -3.00
C GLU A 88 7.58 1.04 -3.71
N ALA A 89 8.57 0.38 -3.09
CA ALA A 89 9.15 -0.86 -3.60
C ALA A 89 8.07 -1.95 -3.78
N ALA A 90 7.13 -2.10 -2.84
CA ALA A 90 6.04 -3.07 -2.97
C ALA A 90 5.09 -2.75 -4.14
N LEU A 91 4.74 -1.47 -4.32
CA LEU A 91 3.82 -1.02 -5.37
C LEU A 91 4.46 -0.98 -6.77
N THR A 92 5.79 -0.88 -6.87
CA THR A 92 6.53 -0.77 -8.13
C THR A 92 7.30 -2.04 -8.51
N GLY A 93 7.78 -2.79 -7.52
CA GLY A 93 8.64 -3.97 -7.66
C GLY A 93 7.91 -5.26 -8.00
N GLY A 94 6.57 -5.21 -8.15
CA GLY A 94 5.77 -6.37 -8.54
C GLY A 94 5.39 -7.32 -7.39
N GLU A 95 5.62 -6.93 -6.14
CA GLU A 95 5.10 -7.66 -4.97
C GLU A 95 3.57 -7.77 -5.00
N PHE A 96 2.93 -6.71 -5.51
CA PHE A 96 1.52 -6.76 -5.85
C PHE A 96 1.31 -7.06 -7.33
N ALA A 97 0.48 -8.07 -7.56
CA ALA A 97 -0.22 -8.30 -8.80
C ALA A 97 -1.45 -7.38 -8.85
N PRO A 98 -1.53 -6.32 -9.68
CA PRO A 98 -2.69 -5.42 -9.69
C PRO A 98 -4.00 -6.14 -9.98
N GLN A 99 -3.97 -7.21 -10.75
CA GLN A 99 -5.11 -8.09 -11.03
C GLN A 99 -5.69 -8.77 -9.78
N SER A 100 -4.96 -8.77 -8.66
CA SER A 100 -5.45 -9.27 -7.37
C SER A 100 -6.31 -8.26 -6.59
N PHE A 101 -6.41 -7.02 -7.09
CA PHE A 101 -7.25 -5.96 -6.55
C PHE A 101 -8.49 -5.74 -7.42
N THR A 102 -9.57 -5.21 -6.83
CA THR A 102 -10.75 -4.78 -7.60
C THR A 102 -10.44 -3.54 -8.45
N GLN A 103 -11.31 -3.21 -9.40
CA GLN A 103 -11.17 -1.98 -10.20
C GLN A 103 -11.16 -0.72 -9.34
N ASP A 104 -11.98 -0.66 -8.29
CA ASP A 104 -12.06 0.48 -7.39
C ASP A 104 -10.78 0.62 -6.54
N GLN A 105 -10.26 -0.50 -6.03
CA GLN A 105 -8.98 -0.54 -5.30
C GLN A 105 -7.83 -0.09 -6.17
N ARG A 106 -7.72 -0.65 -7.39
CA ARG A 106 -6.73 -0.25 -8.38
C ARG A 106 -6.80 1.24 -8.72
N SER A 107 -8.00 1.77 -8.92
CA SER A 107 -8.23 3.19 -9.21
C SER A 107 -7.82 4.08 -8.03
N ALA A 108 -8.10 3.65 -6.80
CA ALA A 108 -7.69 4.36 -5.59
C ALA A 108 -6.16 4.35 -5.39
N ILE A 109 -5.49 3.21 -5.66
CA ILE A 109 -4.03 3.08 -5.64
C ILE A 109 -3.40 3.98 -6.71
N GLY A 110 -3.88 3.92 -7.95
CA GLY A 110 -3.36 4.76 -9.04
C GLY A 110 -3.48 6.26 -8.73
N ARG A 111 -4.62 6.70 -8.17
CA ARG A 111 -4.78 8.08 -7.71
C ARG A 111 -3.82 8.43 -6.57
N TRP A 112 -3.65 7.54 -5.60
CA TRP A 112 -2.70 7.75 -4.51
C TRP A 112 -1.29 7.92 -5.03
N VAL A 113 -0.83 7.08 -5.98
CA VAL A 113 0.49 7.20 -6.61
C VAL A 113 0.69 8.60 -7.18
N VAL A 114 -0.30 9.11 -7.94
CA VAL A 114 -0.25 10.46 -8.51
C VAL A 114 -0.19 11.55 -7.43
N GLU A 115 -1.07 11.49 -6.42
CA GLU A 115 -1.09 12.50 -5.34
C GLU A 115 0.20 12.45 -4.49
N TYR A 116 0.72 11.24 -4.21
CA TYR A 116 1.93 11.03 -3.42
C TYR A 116 3.17 11.56 -4.14
N TRP A 117 3.42 11.14 -5.38
CA TRP A 117 4.56 11.60 -6.17
C TRP A 117 4.53 13.12 -6.41
N GLY A 118 3.38 13.66 -6.79
CA GLY A 118 3.24 15.10 -7.02
C GLY A 118 3.52 15.94 -5.78
N SER A 119 3.25 15.40 -4.58
CA SER A 119 3.54 16.07 -3.31
C SER A 119 5.02 16.03 -2.92
N TRP A 120 5.73 14.96 -3.26
CA TRP A 120 7.12 14.71 -2.82
C TRP A 120 8.18 15.14 -3.84
N MET A 121 7.94 14.90 -5.13
CA MET A 121 8.93 15.08 -6.20
C MET A 121 8.77 16.41 -6.96
N GLY A 122 7.99 17.35 -6.44
CA GLY A 122 7.91 18.71 -7.00
C GLY A 122 7.41 18.77 -8.45
N TRP A 123 6.47 17.89 -8.83
CA TRP A 123 5.88 17.77 -10.17
C TRP A 123 6.73 17.08 -11.25
N GLU A 124 7.83 16.41 -10.89
CA GLU A 124 8.29 15.30 -11.75
C GLU A 124 7.16 14.26 -11.76
N GLU A 125 6.61 13.99 -12.96
CA GLU A 125 5.52 13.04 -13.10
C GLU A 125 5.92 11.71 -12.44
N PRO A 126 5.02 11.04 -11.66
CA PRO A 126 5.23 9.62 -11.38
C PRO A 126 5.49 8.95 -12.73
N PRO A 127 6.33 7.90 -12.83
CA PRO A 127 6.53 7.23 -14.11
C PRO A 127 5.14 6.99 -14.71
N PRO A 128 4.75 7.60 -15.86
CA PRO A 128 3.35 7.59 -16.31
C PRO A 128 2.80 6.17 -16.44
N GLN A 129 3.72 5.25 -16.67
CA GLN A 129 3.55 3.82 -16.69
C GLN A 129 3.05 3.21 -15.37
N LEU A 130 3.40 3.75 -14.19
CA LEU A 130 2.99 3.21 -12.89
C LEU A 130 1.52 3.50 -12.57
N ALA A 131 1.10 4.76 -12.74
CA ALA A 131 -0.30 5.14 -12.53
C ALA A 131 -1.20 4.47 -13.59
N ALA A 132 -0.77 4.47 -14.85
CA ALA A 132 -1.44 3.74 -15.93
C ALA A 132 -1.47 2.23 -15.64
N TRP A 133 -0.38 1.64 -15.15
CA TRP A 133 -0.35 0.22 -14.80
C TRP A 133 -1.39 -0.11 -13.74
N TRP A 134 -1.49 0.67 -12.67
CA TRP A 134 -2.54 0.46 -11.67
C TRP A 134 -3.95 0.68 -12.23
N ALA A 135 -4.17 1.65 -13.12
CA ALA A 135 -5.48 1.86 -13.75
C ALA A 135 -5.87 0.76 -14.77
N GLU A 136 -4.91 0.30 -15.57
CA GLU A 136 -5.12 -0.50 -16.78
C GLU A 136 -4.89 -2.01 -16.60
N ALA A 137 -4.20 -2.45 -15.55
CA ALA A 137 -3.78 -3.85 -15.33
C ALA A 137 -4.91 -4.89 -15.11
N GLY A 138 -6.11 -4.62 -15.62
CA GLY A 138 -6.96 -5.69 -16.15
C GLY A 138 -6.37 -6.37 -17.41
N GLY A 139 -5.33 -5.78 -18.05
CA GLY A 139 -4.56 -6.39 -19.14
C GLY A 139 -3.18 -6.87 -18.67
N SER A 140 -2.86 -8.15 -18.93
CA SER A 140 -1.58 -8.77 -18.57
C SER A 140 -0.38 -7.95 -19.07
N ARG A 141 0.60 -7.69 -18.18
CA ARG A 141 1.91 -7.20 -18.60
C ARG A 141 2.55 -8.31 -19.44
N ALA A 142 2.74 -8.09 -20.73
CA ALA A 142 3.69 -8.92 -21.47
C ALA A 142 5.04 -8.69 -20.79
N GLU A 143 5.62 -9.71 -20.19
CA GLU A 143 7.00 -9.63 -19.72
C GLU A 143 7.85 -9.14 -20.91
N PRO A 144 8.72 -8.13 -20.71
CA PRO A 144 9.67 -7.79 -21.75
C PRO A 144 10.50 -9.03 -21.98
N GLY A 145 10.23 -9.72 -23.09
CA GLY A 145 10.96 -10.90 -23.50
C GLY A 145 12.44 -10.57 -23.45
N ASN A 146 13.14 -11.26 -22.56
CA ASN A 146 14.57 -11.12 -22.37
C ASN A 146 15.22 -11.54 -23.69
N ALA A 147 15.53 -10.57 -24.55
CA ALA A 147 16.26 -10.79 -25.79
C ALA A 147 17.71 -11.09 -25.39
N GLY A 148 17.98 -12.38 -25.15
CA GLY A 148 19.34 -12.92 -25.07
C GLY A 148 20.00 -12.99 -26.44
#